data_AF-A0A7Z0VRH1-F1
#
_entry.id   AF-A0A7Z0VRH1-F1
#
_cell.length_a   1.000
_cell.length_b   1.000
_cell.length_c   1.000
_cell.angle_alpha   90.00
_cell.angle_beta   90.00
_cell.angle_gamma   90.00
#
_symmetry.space_group_name_H-M   'P 1'
#
loop_
_entity.id
_entity.type
_entity.pdbx_description
1 polymer ?
#
loop_
_entity_poly.entity_id
_entity_poly.type
_entity_poly.pdbx_seq_one_letter_code
_entity_poly.pdbx_strand_id
1 'polypeptide(L)'
;MGAVNTVLSDEFKRRASQTELTDAGIAKAIGVSRQFYSDIKQGKKQVTTRFLIGAIEAGLADTANDVISIERTPTEDQAAS
;
A
#
# COMPACT_ATOMS: atom_id res chain seq x y z
N MET A 1 -4.59 -3.78 22.77
CA MET A 1 -3.83 -4.06 21.54
C MET A 1 -3.86 -2.80 20.71
N GLY A 2 -2.69 -2.23 20.35
CA GLY A 2 -2.63 -1.07 19.46
C GLY A 2 -3.28 -1.38 18.11
N ALA A 3 -3.81 -0.35 17.43
CA ALA A 3 -4.37 -0.52 16.10
C ALA A 3 -3.28 -1.05 15.15
N VAL A 4 -3.57 -2.16 14.48
CA VAL A 4 -2.70 -2.69 13.43
C VAL A 4 -3.09 -1.98 12.14
N ASN A 5 -2.19 -1.14 11.63
CA ASN A 5 -2.40 -0.46 10.36
C ASN A 5 -1.58 -1.14 9.26
N THR A 6 -2.21 -1.36 8.11
CA THR A 6 -1.55 -1.83 6.90
C THR A 6 -1.20 -0.63 6.03
N VAL A 7 0.09 -0.50 5.72
CA VAL A 7 0.62 0.52 4.81
C VAL A 7 1.21 -0.15 3.59
N LEU A 8 1.44 0.61 2.52
CA LEU A 8 2.21 0.11 1.39
C LEU A 8 3.63 -0.20 1.83
N SER A 9 4.11 -1.39 1.46
CA SER A 9 5.49 -1.80 1.72
C SER A 9 6.47 -0.93 0.93
N ASP A 10 7.71 -0.88 1.38
CA ASP A 10 8.77 -0.17 0.65
C ASP A 10 9.16 -0.91 -0.64
N GLU A 11 9.02 -2.23 -0.67
CA GLU A 11 9.26 -3.03 -1.87
C GLU A 11 8.25 -2.69 -2.98
N PHE A 12 6.97 -2.56 -2.64
CA PHE A 12 5.95 -2.13 -3.59
C PHE A 12 6.23 -0.71 -4.11
N LYS A 13 6.57 0.23 -3.21
CA LYS A 13 6.92 1.61 -3.60
C LYS A 13 8.12 1.63 -4.55
N ARG A 14 9.12 0.79 -4.30
CA ARG A 14 10.32 0.63 -5.13
C ARG A 14 9.99 0.07 -6.51
N ARG A 15 9.19 -1.00 -6.59
CA ARG A 15 8.77 -1.57 -7.88
C ARG A 15 7.91 -0.59 -8.68
N ALA A 16 6.97 0.06 -8.01
CA ALA A 16 6.13 1.10 -8.60
C ALA A 16 6.97 2.24 -9.21
N SER A 17 8.00 2.73 -8.50
CA SER A 17 8.86 3.80 -9.02
C SER A 17 9.75 3.37 -10.19
N GLN A 18 10.09 2.08 -10.30
CA GLN A 18 10.86 1.53 -11.43
C GLN A 18 10.05 1.41 -12.73
N THR A 19 8.72 1.50 -12.67
CA THR A 19 7.87 1.39 -13.87
C THR A 19 7.82 2.65 -14.73
N GLU A 20 8.32 3.78 -14.23
CA GLU A 20 8.18 5.11 -14.83
C GLU A 20 6.71 5.54 -15.08
N LEU A 21 5.74 4.80 -14.55
CA LEU A 21 4.33 5.12 -14.65
C LEU A 21 3.96 6.22 -13.66
N THR A 22 3.04 7.08 -14.10
CA THR A 22 2.38 8.02 -13.19
C THR A 22 1.48 7.28 -12.20
N ASP A 23 1.13 7.91 -11.08
CA ASP A 23 0.13 7.38 -10.13
C ASP A 23 -1.19 6.97 -10.81
N ALA A 24 -1.60 7.70 -11.87
CA ALA A 24 -2.78 7.36 -12.64
C ALA A 24 -2.59 6.10 -13.51
N GLY A 25 -1.38 5.92 -14.06
CA GLY A 25 -1.00 4.72 -14.80
C GLY A 25 -0.93 3.49 -13.89
N ILE A 26 -0.33 3.63 -12.72
CA ILE A 26 -0.27 2.57 -11.70
C ILE A 26 -1.67 2.19 -11.23
N ALA A 27 -2.51 3.17 -10.89
CA ALA A 27 -3.89 2.92 -10.49
C ALA A 27 -4.68 2.17 -11.57
N LYS A 28 -4.51 2.58 -12.84
CA LYS A 28 -5.13 1.91 -13.99
C LYS A 28 -4.63 0.47 -14.15
N ALA A 29 -3.32 0.23 -14.03
CA ALA A 29 -2.75 -1.12 -14.12
C ALA A 29 -3.29 -2.05 -13.03
N ILE A 30 -3.45 -1.54 -11.81
CA ILE A 30 -4.05 -2.27 -10.67
C ILE A 30 -5.57 -2.45 -10.80
N GLY A 31 -6.23 -1.69 -11.69
CA GLY A 31 -7.68 -1.76 -11.87
C GLY A 31 -8.48 -1.03 -10.77
N VAL A 32 -7.91 0.07 -10.24
CA VAL A 32 -8.53 0.97 -9.26
C VAL A 32 -8.56 2.42 -9.76
N SER A 33 -9.33 3.28 -9.10
CA SER A 33 -9.33 4.70 -9.44
C SER A 33 -8.06 5.39 -8.96
N ARG A 34 -7.63 6.45 -9.66
CA ARG A 34 -6.50 7.29 -9.25
C ARG A 34 -6.69 7.84 -7.84
N GLN A 35 -7.90 8.30 -7.50
CA GLN A 35 -8.20 8.84 -6.18
C GLN A 35 -8.03 7.76 -5.10
N PHE A 36 -8.51 6.54 -5.36
CA PHE A 36 -8.35 5.43 -4.42
C PHE A 36 -6.89 5.07 -4.19
N TYR A 37 -6.07 5.01 -5.25
CA TYR A 37 -4.62 4.79 -5.13
C TYR A 37 -3.94 5.90 -4.31
N SER A 38 -4.32 7.16 -4.54
CA SER A 38 -3.81 8.32 -3.77
C SER A 38 -4.20 8.25 -2.30
N ASP A 39 -5.45 7.89 -1.99
CA ASP A 39 -5.94 7.74 -0.61
C ASP A 39 -5.14 6.66 0.15
N ILE A 40 -4.81 5.54 -0.51
CA ILE A 40 -3.97 4.48 0.07
C ILE A 40 -2.54 5.00 0.34
N LYS A 41 -1.92 5.67 -0.63
CA LYS A 41 -0.56 6.26 -0.46
C LYS A 41 -0.48 7.23 0.71
N GLN A 42 -1.57 7.96 0.97
CA GLN A 42 -1.66 8.94 2.05
C GLN A 42 -2.12 8.32 3.39
N GLY A 43 -2.32 7.01 3.47
CA GLY A 43 -2.83 6.34 4.67
C GLY A 43 -4.28 6.67 5.03
N LYS A 44 -5.03 7.30 4.11
CA LYS A 44 -6.45 7.66 4.31
C LYS A 44 -7.40 6.48 4.11
N LYS A 45 -6.96 5.46 3.36
CA LYS A 45 -7.69 4.20 3.14
C LYS A 45 -6.76 3.01 3.27
N GLN A 46 -7.34 1.90 3.71
CA GLN A 46 -6.63 0.62 3.78
C GLN A 46 -6.58 -0.07 2.40
N VAL A 47 -5.53 -0.87 2.22
CA VAL A 47 -5.38 -1.75 1.06
C VAL A 47 -6.47 -2.82 1.09
N THR A 48 -7.13 -3.04 -0.05
CA THR A 48 -8.19 -4.07 -0.19
C THR A 48 -7.68 -5.28 -0.94
N THR A 49 -8.37 -6.41 -0.83
CA THR A 49 -8.05 -7.63 -1.60
C THR A 49 -7.99 -7.38 -3.10
N ARG A 50 -8.89 -6.53 -3.63
CA ARG A 50 -8.88 -6.15 -5.06
C ARG A 50 -7.61 -5.41 -5.46
N PHE A 51 -7.11 -4.53 -4.59
CA PHE A 51 -5.84 -3.84 -4.83
C PHE A 51 -4.67 -4.83 -4.85
N LEU A 52 -4.64 -5.77 -3.91
CA LEU A 52 -3.58 -6.78 -3.83
C LEU A 52 -3.54 -7.64 -5.10
N ILE A 53 -4.69 -8.17 -5.51
CA ILE A 53 -4.81 -8.98 -6.73
C ILE A 53 -4.37 -8.17 -7.94
N GLY A 54 -4.88 -6.95 -8.09
CA GLY A 54 -4.52 -6.09 -9.22
C GLY A 54 -3.04 -5.71 -9.26
N ALA A 55 -2.39 -5.53 -8.11
CA ALA A 55 -0.95 -5.28 -8.04
C ALA A 55 -0.13 -6.48 -8.54
N ILE A 56 -0.56 -7.70 -8.20
CA ILE A 56 0.08 -8.93 -8.65
C ILE A 56 -0.15 -9.14 -10.15
N GLU A 57 -1.39 -8.97 -10.62
CA GLU A 57 -1.73 -9.08 -12.05
C GLU A 57 -1.01 -8.03 -12.91
N ALA A 58 -0.75 -6.84 -12.37
CA ALA A 58 0.01 -5.78 -13.01
C ALA A 58 1.54 -6.02 -13.01
N GLY A 59 2.03 -7.09 -12.37
CA GLY A 59 3.46 -7.37 -12.23
C GLY A 59 4.19 -6.40 -11.28
N LEU A 60 3.44 -5.66 -10.45
CA LEU A 60 4.01 -4.71 -9.48
C LEU A 60 4.39 -5.39 -8.15
N ALA A 61 3.99 -6.65 -7.97
CA ALA A 61 4.28 -7.47 -6.79
C ALA A 61 4.19 -8.96 -7.16
N ASP A 62 4.94 -9.82 -6.47
CA ASP A 62 4.86 -11.28 -6.66
C ASP A 62 3.84 -11.90 -5.68
N THR A 63 3.71 -11.30 -4.49
CA THR A 63 2.83 -11.75 -3.41
C THR A 63 2.15 -10.57 -2.70
N ALA A 64 1.12 -10.87 -1.90
CA ALA A 64 0.46 -9.85 -1.08
C ALA A 64 1.41 -9.19 -0.05
N ASN A 65 2.37 -9.95 0.49
CA ASN A 65 3.36 -9.42 1.44
C ASN A 65 4.34 -8.45 0.79
N ASP A 66 4.52 -8.53 -0.53
CA ASP A 66 5.30 -7.54 -1.26
C ASP A 66 4.53 -6.22 -1.39
N VAL A 67 3.21 -6.19 -1.20
CA VAL A 67 2.37 -4.99 -1.32
C VAL A 67 2.20 -4.27 0.01
N ILE A 68 2.02 -5.01 1.12
CA ILE A 68 1.68 -4.43 2.43
C ILE A 68 2.75 -4.68 3.49
N SER A 69 2.97 -3.68 4.33
CA SER A 69 3.71 -3.79 5.58
C SER A 69 2.78 -3.54 6.77
N ILE A 70 3.06 -4.19 7.89
CA ILE A 70 2.33 -3.99 9.14
C ILE A 70 3.09 -2.97 9.99
N GLU A 71 2.49 -1.81 10.20
CA GLU A 71 2.96 -0.84 11.18
C GLU A 71 2.17 -0.99 12.47
N ARG A 72 2.88 -1.16 13.58
CA ARG A 72 2.28 -1.05 14.92
C ARG A 72 2.42 0.39 15.37
N THR A 73 1.31 1.11 15.46
CA THR A 73 1.32 2.38 16.18
C THR A 73 1.54 2.06 17.67
N PRO A 74 2.59 2.59 18.32
CA PRO A 74 2.73 2.44 19.77
C PRO A 74 1.50 3.07 20.41
N THR A 75 0.82 2.34 21.31
CA THR A 75 -0.17 2.96 22.19
C THR A 75 0.54 4.02 23.03
N GLU A 76 -0.06 5.20 23.09
CA GLU A 76 0.41 6.43 23.77
C GLU A 76 0.87 6.23 25.23
N ASP A 77 0.59 5.07 25.82
CA ASP A 77 0.96 4.65 27.18
C ASP A 77 2.45 4.30 27.39
N GLN A 78 3.27 4.23 26.32
CA GLN A 78 4.72 3.96 26.43
C GLN A 78 5.63 5.16 26.12
N ALA A 79 5.07 6.36 25.96
CA ALA A 79 5.88 7.58 25.75
C ALA A 79 6.29 8.29 27.06
N ALA A 80 5.83 7.80 28.22
CA ALA A 80 6.19 8.31 29.54
C ALA A 80 6.82 7.20 30.39
N SER A 81 8.11 6.94 30.18
CA SER A 81 8.98 6.23 31.14
C SER A 81 10.36 6.86 31.09
#